data_AF-A0A3N1RYC2-F1
#
_entry.id   AF-A0A3N1RYC2-F1
#
_cell.length_a   1.000
_cell.length_b   1.000
_cell.length_c   1.000
_cell.angle_alpha   90.00
_cell.angle_beta   90.00
_cell.angle_gamma   90.00
#
_symmetry.space_group_name_H-M   'P 1'
#
loop_
_entity.id
_entity.type
_entity.pdbx_description
1 polymer ?
#
loop_
_entity_poly.entity_id
_entity_poly.type
_entity_poly.pdbx_seq_one_letter_code
_entity_poly.pdbx_strand_id
1 'polypeptide(L)'
;MSGAQALASELHRIAREGGIASPVTTNRGLSARLNYLNSRPGREALADHGISARLLRSWERGVRPSRSKLEAVDRAYQERRRDNLVRSGALKRLLDNAGRGRRIEIYPVDQSAVDEQRRRPEISERSVQARYVWDDMVEAWGAGDLDTLDEIWDDIITDLDSDYAAYAYVGSIGIGA
;
A
#
# COMPACT_ATOMS: atom_id res chain seq x y z
N MET A 1 -5.30 -3.25 -14.38
CA MET A 1 -5.48 -2.39 -13.19
C MET A 1 -5.15 -0.97 -13.62
N SER A 2 -5.83 0.08 -13.13
CA SER A 2 -5.39 1.45 -13.43
C SER A 2 -4.04 1.74 -12.77
N GLY A 3 -3.32 2.74 -13.26
CA GLY A 3 -2.07 3.16 -12.60
C GLY A 3 -2.28 3.62 -11.15
N ALA A 4 -3.32 4.39 -10.88
CA ALA A 4 -3.70 4.78 -9.51
C ALA A 4 -3.87 3.58 -8.57
N GLN A 5 -4.58 2.54 -9.03
CA GLN A 5 -4.76 1.30 -8.27
C GLN A 5 -3.44 0.55 -8.07
N ALA A 6 -2.57 0.54 -9.07
CA ALA A 6 -1.26 -0.09 -8.99
C ALA A 6 -0.34 0.66 -8.01
N LEU A 7 -0.30 1.99 -8.05
CA LEU A 7 0.40 2.83 -7.07
C LEU A 7 -0.11 2.58 -5.66
N ALA A 8 -1.43 2.61 -5.45
CA ALA A 8 -2.02 2.34 -4.14
C ALA A 8 -1.67 0.94 -3.62
N SER A 9 -1.68 -0.06 -4.50
CA SER A 9 -1.32 -1.44 -4.17
C SER A 9 0.16 -1.57 -3.79
N GLU A 10 1.03 -0.87 -4.51
CA GLU A 10 2.47 -0.90 -4.26
C GLU A 10 2.85 -0.17 -2.96
N LEU A 11 2.22 0.97 -2.66
CA LEU A 11 2.38 1.64 -1.37
C LEU A 11 1.86 0.78 -0.21
N HIS A 12 0.76 0.04 -0.40
CA HIS A 12 0.31 -0.95 0.57
C HIS A 12 1.35 -2.06 0.78
N ARG A 13 1.99 -2.56 -0.29
CA ARG A 13 3.07 -3.57 -0.20
C ARG A 13 4.24 -3.04 0.63
N ILE A 14 4.77 -1.86 0.29
CA ILE A 14 5.88 -1.21 1.02
C ILE A 14 5.52 -1.00 2.50
N ALA A 15 4.32 -0.49 2.77
CA ALA A 15 3.85 -0.29 4.14
C ALA A 15 3.82 -1.59 4.94
N ARG A 16 3.38 -2.69 4.31
CA ARG A 16 3.35 -4.03 4.91
C ARG A 16 4.75 -4.59 5.18
N GLU A 17 5.67 -4.46 4.24
CA GLU A 17 7.03 -5.00 4.36
C GLU A 17 7.83 -4.35 5.48
N GLY A 18 7.68 -3.03 5.68
CA GLY A 18 8.28 -2.36 6.84
C GLY A 18 7.59 -2.64 8.18
N GLY A 19 6.56 -3.48 8.20
CA GLY A 19 5.69 -3.76 9.35
C GLY A 19 6.06 -5.01 10.15
N ILE A 20 5.08 -5.53 10.91
CA ILE A 20 5.25 -6.74 11.69
C ILE A 20 5.23 -7.95 10.77
N ALA A 21 6.42 -8.53 10.51
CA ALA A 21 6.61 -9.68 9.64
C ALA A 21 5.96 -10.98 10.16
N SER A 22 5.88 -11.17 11.50
CA SER A 22 5.28 -12.37 12.07
C SER A 22 3.77 -12.43 11.78
N PRO A 23 3.23 -13.56 11.31
CA PRO A 23 1.80 -13.70 11.01
C PRO A 23 0.92 -13.47 12.24
N VAL A 24 -0.23 -12.81 12.05
CA VAL A 24 -1.21 -12.56 13.14
C VAL A 24 -1.73 -13.85 13.78
N THR A 25 -1.64 -14.98 13.08
CA THR A 25 -2.00 -16.32 13.57
C THR A 25 -1.03 -16.90 14.59
N THR A 26 0.14 -16.27 14.78
CA THR A 26 1.12 -16.67 15.79
C THR A 26 0.97 -15.83 17.06
N ASN A 27 1.29 -16.39 18.23
CA ASN A 27 1.28 -15.64 19.49
C ASN A 27 2.14 -14.37 19.42
N ARG A 28 3.33 -14.46 18.81
CA ARG A 28 4.23 -13.33 18.60
C ARG A 28 3.61 -12.25 17.72
N GLY A 29 3.04 -12.64 16.58
CA GLY A 29 2.46 -11.70 15.62
C GLY A 29 1.18 -11.03 16.11
N LEU A 30 0.33 -11.75 16.85
CA LEU A 30 -0.84 -11.17 17.53
C LEU A 30 -0.40 -10.18 18.61
N SER A 31 0.50 -10.59 19.51
CA SER A 31 0.95 -9.75 20.63
C SER A 31 1.61 -8.47 20.14
N ALA A 32 2.44 -8.54 19.10
CA ALA A 32 3.08 -7.37 18.51
C ALA A 32 2.06 -6.34 17.97
N ARG A 33 0.99 -6.81 17.32
CA ARG A 33 -0.09 -5.93 16.80
C ARG A 33 -0.91 -5.32 17.93
N LEU A 34 -1.27 -6.11 18.94
CA LEU A 34 -1.99 -5.60 20.10
C LEU A 34 -1.16 -4.55 20.87
N ASN A 35 0.15 -4.77 21.01
CA ASN A 35 1.07 -3.79 21.60
C ASN A 35 1.15 -2.50 20.76
N TYR A 36 1.25 -2.62 19.43
CA TYR A 36 1.21 -1.47 18.53
C TYR A 36 -0.10 -0.66 18.66
N LEU A 37 -1.21 -1.36 18.88
CA LEU A 37 -2.55 -0.79 19.00
C LEU A 37 -2.92 -0.38 20.44
N ASN A 38 -1.99 -0.44 21.41
CA ASN A 38 -2.29 -0.14 22.81
C ASN A 38 -2.36 1.37 23.16
N SER A 39 -2.36 2.23 22.14
CA SER A 39 -2.66 3.66 22.29
C SER A 39 -4.16 3.92 22.23
N ARG A 40 -4.63 5.11 22.62
CA ARG A 40 -6.04 5.48 22.46
C ARG A 40 -6.51 5.37 20.99
N PRO A 41 -5.82 5.96 20.00
CA PRO A 41 -6.20 5.78 18.58
C PRO A 41 -6.10 4.34 18.11
N GLY A 42 -5.16 3.55 18.65
CA GLY A 42 -5.05 2.13 18.33
C GLY A 42 -6.24 1.31 18.84
N ARG A 43 -6.74 1.63 20.04
CA ARG A 43 -7.93 1.01 20.61
C ARG A 43 -9.22 1.44 19.91
N GLU A 44 -9.28 2.68 19.42
CA GLU A 44 -10.39 3.17 18.58
C GLU A 44 -10.44 2.36 17.27
N ALA A 45 -9.33 2.22 16.55
CA ALA A 45 -9.29 1.37 15.35
C ALA A 45 -9.63 -0.10 15.63
N LEU A 46 -9.19 -0.66 16.75
CA LEU A 46 -9.64 -2.01 17.15
C LEU A 46 -11.16 -2.09 17.30
N ALA A 47 -11.77 -1.06 17.91
CA ALA A 47 -13.23 -1.00 18.09
C ALA A 47 -13.97 -0.88 16.75
N ASP A 48 -13.46 -0.08 15.81
CA ASP A 48 -14.04 0.07 14.47
C ASP A 48 -14.05 -1.25 13.69
N HIS A 49 -13.05 -2.12 13.93
CA HIS A 49 -13.01 -3.49 13.39
C HIS A 49 -13.72 -4.53 14.28
N GLY A 50 -14.51 -4.09 15.26
CA GLY A 50 -15.34 -4.95 16.12
C GLY A 50 -14.56 -5.74 17.18
N ILE A 51 -13.40 -5.24 17.61
CA ILE A 51 -12.60 -5.77 18.71
C ILE A 51 -12.81 -4.90 19.96
N SER A 52 -13.70 -5.34 20.84
CA SER A 52 -13.99 -4.60 22.07
C SER A 52 -12.97 -4.86 23.18
N ALA A 53 -12.88 -3.93 24.14
CA ALA A 53 -12.06 -4.12 25.35
C ALA A 53 -12.46 -5.38 26.14
N ARG A 54 -13.74 -5.78 26.10
CA ARG A 54 -14.21 -7.03 26.73
C ARG A 54 -13.62 -8.25 26.02
N LEU A 55 -13.53 -8.22 24.69
CA LEU A 55 -12.96 -9.30 23.90
C LEU A 55 -11.45 -9.42 24.16
N LEU A 56 -10.72 -8.30 24.19
CA LEU A 56 -9.30 -8.28 24.54
C LEU A 56 -9.02 -8.90 25.92
N ARG A 57 -9.80 -8.51 26.95
CA ARG A 57 -9.72 -9.12 28.29
C ARG A 57 -10.02 -10.61 28.30
N SER A 58 -10.85 -11.11 27.39
CA SER A 58 -11.12 -12.54 27.29
C SER A 58 -9.90 -13.30 26.75
N TRP A 59 -9.16 -12.69 25.82
CA TRP A 59 -7.95 -13.26 25.24
C TRP A 59 -6.79 -13.28 26.23
N GLU A 60 -6.66 -12.24 27.04
CA GLU A 60 -5.72 -12.19 28.18
C GLU A 60 -5.95 -13.33 29.18
N ARG A 61 -7.21 -13.77 29.34
CA ARG A 61 -7.60 -14.92 30.18
C ARG A 61 -7.48 -16.28 29.46
N GLY A 62 -6.92 -16.32 28.25
CA GLY A 62 -6.64 -17.57 27.53
C GLY A 62 -7.71 -17.99 26.52
N VAL A 63 -8.77 -17.19 26.29
CA VAL A 63 -9.73 -17.47 25.20
C VAL A 63 -9.01 -17.29 23.86
N ARG A 64 -9.07 -18.31 23.00
CA ARG A 64 -8.44 -18.25 21.68
C ARG A 64 -9.28 -17.38 20.72
N PRO A 65 -8.68 -16.38 20.04
CA PRO A 65 -9.37 -15.62 19.01
C PRO A 65 -9.75 -16.51 17.82
N SER A 66 -10.92 -16.24 17.22
CA SER A 66 -11.27 -16.87 15.94
C SER A 66 -10.46 -16.26 14.79
N ARG A 67 -10.36 -16.99 13.67
CA ARG A 67 -9.67 -16.52 12.45
C ARG A 67 -10.17 -15.14 12.00
N SER A 68 -11.48 -14.94 11.96
CA SER A 68 -12.10 -13.65 11.61
C SER A 68 -11.66 -12.51 12.55
N LYS A 69 -11.49 -12.79 13.86
CA LYS A 69 -11.01 -11.78 14.81
C LYS A 69 -9.51 -11.52 14.70
N LEU A 70 -8.71 -12.52 14.33
CA LEU A 70 -7.30 -12.31 13.99
C LEU A 70 -7.15 -11.43 12.75
N GLU A 71 -7.95 -11.69 11.72
CA GLU A 71 -7.99 -10.88 10.50
C GLU A 71 -8.45 -9.44 10.79
N ALA A 72 -9.43 -9.25 11.68
CA ALA A 72 -9.85 -7.92 12.13
C ALA A 72 -8.73 -7.16 12.86
N VAL A 73 -7.94 -7.83 13.72
CA VAL A 73 -6.76 -7.21 14.34
C VAL A 73 -5.70 -6.85 13.31
N ASP A 74 -5.46 -7.71 12.31
CA ASP A 74 -4.50 -7.39 11.25
C ASP A 74 -4.95 -6.17 10.44
N ARG A 75 -6.24 -6.08 10.07
CA ARG A 75 -6.78 -4.90 9.36
C ARG A 75 -6.65 -3.61 10.18
N ALA A 76 -7.07 -3.63 11.45
CA ALA A 76 -6.91 -2.48 12.34
C ALA A 76 -5.44 -2.04 12.47
N TYR A 77 -4.52 -3.01 12.51
CA TYR A 77 -3.09 -2.73 12.50
C TYR A 77 -2.62 -2.08 11.18
N GLN A 78 -3.01 -2.62 10.03
CA GLN A 78 -2.61 -2.08 8.73
C GLN A 78 -3.11 -0.64 8.54
N GLU A 79 -4.37 -0.38 8.90
CA GLU A 79 -4.97 0.96 8.84
C GLU A 79 -4.21 1.95 9.74
N ARG A 80 -4.04 1.62 11.02
CA ARG A 80 -3.28 2.50 11.94
C ARG A 80 -1.84 2.70 11.52
N ARG A 81 -1.24 1.70 10.91
CA ARG A 81 0.10 1.79 10.37
C ARG A 81 0.17 2.74 9.18
N ARG A 82 -0.75 2.64 8.22
CA ARG A 82 -0.89 3.57 7.10
C ARG A 82 -0.97 5.00 7.62
N ASP A 83 -1.89 5.28 8.53
CA ASP A 83 -2.08 6.63 9.07
C ASP A 83 -0.81 7.16 9.75
N ASN A 84 -0.10 6.28 10.48
CA ASN A 84 1.15 6.65 11.15
C ASN A 84 2.29 6.90 10.16
N LEU A 85 2.37 6.14 9.06
CA LEU A 85 3.37 6.33 8.02
C LEU A 85 3.21 7.69 7.31
N VAL A 86 1.96 8.06 7.02
CA VAL A 86 1.59 9.37 6.47
C VAL A 86 1.91 10.47 7.48
N ARG A 87 1.33 10.39 8.69
CA ARG A 87 1.48 11.41 9.74
C ARG A 87 2.93 11.66 10.16
N SER A 88 3.75 10.61 10.24
CA SER A 88 5.16 10.75 10.65
C SER A 88 6.10 11.21 9.53
N GLY A 89 5.59 11.27 8.29
CA GLY A 89 6.39 11.49 7.08
C GLY A 89 7.44 10.38 6.83
N ALA A 90 7.33 9.23 7.50
CA ALA A 90 8.31 8.16 7.35
C ALA A 90 8.31 7.57 5.94
N LEU A 91 7.12 7.37 5.36
CA LEU A 91 6.99 6.91 3.98
C LEU A 91 7.46 7.97 2.99
N LYS A 92 7.12 9.24 3.20
CA LYS A 92 7.61 10.38 2.41
C LYS A 92 9.14 10.39 2.34
N ARG A 93 9.83 10.37 3.49
CA ARG A 93 11.31 10.33 3.54
C ARG A 93 11.91 9.10 2.85
N LEU A 94 11.26 7.94 2.98
CA LEU A 94 11.72 6.70 2.34
C LEU A 94 11.70 6.82 0.81
N LEU A 95 10.63 7.42 0.28
CA LEU A 95 10.37 7.58 -1.15
C LEU A 95 11.15 8.76 -1.76
N ASP A 96 11.26 9.87 -1.02
CA ASP A 96 12.06 11.03 -1.41
C ASP A 96 13.56 10.67 -1.53
N ASN A 97 14.05 9.73 -0.72
CA ASN A 97 15.44 9.22 -0.82
C ASN A 97 16.48 10.36 -0.82
N ALA A 98 16.29 11.34 0.08
CA ALA A 98 17.10 12.55 0.18
C ALA A 98 17.15 13.35 -1.13
N GLY A 99 15.97 13.60 -1.71
CA GLY A 99 15.76 14.34 -2.95
C GLY A 99 16.14 13.58 -4.24
N ARG A 100 16.69 12.36 -4.15
CA ARG A 100 17.00 11.55 -5.34
C ARG A 100 15.75 10.90 -5.93
N GLY A 101 14.73 10.72 -5.11
CA GLY A 101 13.53 9.95 -5.41
C GLY A 101 13.79 8.44 -5.48
N ARG A 102 12.70 7.68 -5.65
CA ARG A 102 12.77 6.25 -6.00
C ARG A 102 12.43 6.01 -7.46
N ARG A 103 12.96 4.91 -7.99
CA ARG A 103 12.58 4.45 -9.33
C ARG A 103 11.23 3.76 -9.23
N ILE A 104 10.34 4.14 -10.13
CA ILE A 104 9.08 3.46 -10.43
C ILE A 104 9.36 2.56 -11.63
N GLU A 105 9.14 1.26 -11.46
CA GLU A 105 9.20 0.22 -12.49
C GLU A 105 7.77 -0.07 -12.93
N ILE A 106 7.53 -0.06 -14.24
CA ILE A 106 6.19 -0.10 -14.84
C ILE A 106 6.13 -1.34 -15.72
N TYR A 107 5.27 -2.28 -15.33
CA TYR A 107 5.06 -3.53 -16.05
C TYR A 107 3.75 -3.43 -16.83
N PRO A 108 3.79 -3.56 -18.16
CA PRO A 108 2.60 -3.41 -18.98
C PRO A 108 1.59 -4.54 -18.72
N VAL A 109 0.37 -4.34 -19.22
CA VAL A 109 -0.66 -5.38 -19.17
C VAL A 109 -0.20 -6.64 -19.92
N ASP A 110 -0.53 -7.82 -19.38
CA ASP A 110 -0.30 -9.08 -20.09
C ASP A 110 -1.19 -9.16 -21.33
N GLN A 111 -0.56 -9.30 -22.50
CA GLN A 111 -1.23 -9.41 -23.79
C GLN A 111 -1.28 -10.84 -24.33
N SER A 112 -0.93 -11.85 -23.52
CA SER A 112 -0.92 -13.27 -23.93
C SER A 112 -2.28 -13.76 -24.46
N ALA A 113 -3.38 -13.25 -23.89
CA ALA A 113 -4.75 -13.56 -24.30
C ALA A 113 -5.30 -12.65 -25.42
N VAL A 114 -4.51 -11.69 -25.92
CA VAL A 114 -4.91 -10.78 -26.99
C VAL A 114 -4.58 -11.39 -28.34
N ASP A 115 -5.55 -11.34 -29.27
CA ASP A 115 -5.36 -11.76 -30.66
C ASP A 115 -4.12 -11.08 -31.27
N GLU A 116 -3.31 -11.83 -32.02
CA GLU A 116 -2.03 -11.36 -32.55
C GLU A 116 -2.15 -10.05 -33.33
N GLN A 117 -3.22 -9.87 -34.11
CA GLN A 117 -3.49 -8.67 -34.91
C GLN A 117 -3.80 -7.41 -34.06
N ARG A 118 -4.21 -7.58 -32.81
CA ARG A 118 -4.53 -6.49 -31.86
C ARG A 118 -3.46 -6.31 -30.79
N ARG A 119 -2.47 -7.19 -30.77
CA ARG A 119 -1.36 -7.16 -29.83
C ARG A 119 -0.46 -5.98 -30.18
N ARG A 120 0.03 -5.28 -29.16
CA ARG A 120 0.93 -4.14 -29.27
C ARG A 120 2.34 -4.56 -28.84
N PRO A 121 3.18 -5.06 -29.75
CA PRO A 121 4.51 -5.59 -29.43
C PRO A 121 5.52 -4.53 -28.98
N GLU A 122 5.27 -3.26 -29.26
CA GLU A 122 6.11 -2.12 -28.86
C GLU A 122 6.01 -1.79 -27.36
N ILE A 123 4.93 -2.21 -26.70
CA ILE A 123 4.75 -1.99 -25.28
C ILE A 123 5.69 -2.90 -24.50
N SER A 124 6.60 -2.28 -23.74
CA SER A 124 7.64 -2.95 -22.96
C SER A 124 7.65 -2.46 -21.52
N GLU A 125 8.44 -3.11 -20.66
CA GLU A 125 8.70 -2.60 -19.31
C GLU A 125 9.36 -1.23 -19.37
N ARG A 126 8.93 -0.31 -18.51
CA ARG A 126 9.48 1.05 -18.42
C ARG A 126 9.92 1.36 -17.00
N SER A 127 10.73 2.40 -16.86
CA SER A 127 11.01 2.95 -15.54
C SER A 127 11.14 4.47 -15.57
N VAL A 128 10.70 5.11 -14.49
CA VAL A 128 10.79 6.56 -14.28
C VAL A 128 11.43 6.83 -12.94
N GLN A 129 12.33 7.80 -12.89
CA GLN A 129 12.87 8.30 -11.63
C GLN A 129 11.99 9.44 -11.12
N ALA A 130 10.95 9.10 -10.36
CA ALA A 130 10.04 10.10 -9.78
C ALA A 130 10.75 10.88 -8.66
N ARG A 131 10.64 12.21 -8.67
CA ARG A 131 11.30 13.10 -7.67
C ARG A 131 10.35 14.05 -6.96
N TYR A 132 9.26 14.45 -7.60
CA TYR A 132 8.40 15.54 -7.11
C TYR A 132 7.04 15.05 -6.59
N VAL A 133 6.59 13.86 -6.99
CA VAL A 133 5.24 13.33 -6.69
C VAL A 133 5.08 12.72 -5.29
N TRP A 134 6.15 12.51 -4.54
CA TRP A 134 6.12 11.62 -3.37
C TRP A 134 5.26 12.13 -2.22
N ASP A 135 5.25 13.45 -2.00
CA ASP A 135 4.50 14.03 -0.90
C ASP A 135 3.00 13.91 -1.14
N ASP A 136 2.54 14.33 -2.32
CA ASP A 136 1.13 14.27 -2.74
C ASP A 136 0.66 12.81 -2.86
N MET A 137 1.50 11.92 -3.40
CA MET A 137 1.18 10.51 -3.55
C MET A 137 0.95 9.82 -2.20
N VAL A 138 1.78 10.12 -1.19
CA VAL A 138 1.62 9.55 0.16
C VAL A 138 0.38 10.12 0.85
N GLU A 139 0.05 11.40 0.63
CA GLU A 139 -1.16 12.01 1.17
C GLU A 139 -2.42 11.42 0.55
N ALA A 140 -2.48 11.35 -0.77
CA ALA A 140 -3.60 10.75 -1.52
C ALA A 140 -3.81 9.28 -1.13
N TRP A 141 -2.74 8.49 -1.07
CA TRP A 141 -2.79 7.11 -0.58
C TRP A 141 -3.29 7.01 0.88
N GLY A 142 -2.87 7.93 1.73
CA GLY A 142 -3.32 8.03 3.12
C GLY A 142 -4.83 8.29 3.23
N ALA A 143 -5.34 9.19 2.39
CA ALA A 143 -6.75 9.56 2.33
C ALA A 143 -7.63 8.53 1.60
N GLY A 144 -7.01 7.60 0.86
CA GLY A 144 -7.75 6.72 -0.05
C GLY A 144 -8.28 7.46 -1.28
N ASP A 145 -7.67 8.58 -1.63
CA ASP A 145 -8.02 9.42 -2.75
C ASP A 145 -7.41 8.84 -4.04
N LEU A 146 -8.19 7.97 -4.69
CA LEU A 146 -7.78 7.35 -5.94
C LEU A 146 -7.79 8.33 -7.11
N ASP A 147 -8.57 9.41 -7.05
CA ASP A 147 -8.66 10.40 -8.12
C ASP A 147 -7.36 11.22 -8.17
N THR A 148 -6.88 11.71 -7.03
CA THR A 148 -5.57 12.36 -6.94
C THR A 148 -4.43 11.41 -7.31
N LEU A 149 -4.52 10.11 -6.96
CA LEU A 149 -3.53 9.12 -7.39
C LEU A 149 -3.55 8.87 -8.90
N ASP A 150 -4.69 9.07 -9.57
CA ASP A 150 -4.84 8.98 -11.02
C ASP A 150 -4.19 10.19 -11.70
N GLU A 151 -4.44 11.40 -11.20
CA GLU A 151 -3.76 12.62 -11.67
C GLU A 151 -2.24 12.52 -11.53
N ILE A 152 -1.75 12.04 -10.39
CA ILE A 152 -0.32 11.79 -10.16
C ILE A 152 0.22 10.74 -11.13
N TRP A 153 -0.55 9.69 -11.40
CA TRP A 153 -0.13 8.66 -12.34
C TRP A 153 -0.02 9.22 -13.77
N ASP A 154 -1.00 9.99 -14.20
CA ASP A 154 -1.00 10.65 -15.51
C ASP A 154 0.22 11.56 -15.70
N ASP A 155 0.60 12.30 -14.66
CA ASP A 155 1.81 13.13 -14.67
C ASP A 155 3.08 12.28 -14.81
N ILE A 156 3.20 11.19 -14.04
CA ILE A 156 4.33 10.25 -14.12
C ILE A 156 4.48 9.64 -15.51
N ILE A 157 3.38 9.20 -16.12
CA ILE A 157 3.45 8.52 -17.42
C ILE A 157 3.63 9.50 -18.56
N THR A 158 3.21 10.75 -18.44
CA THR A 158 3.42 11.76 -19.49
C THR A 158 4.92 11.97 -19.78
N ASP A 159 5.79 11.71 -18.80
CA ASP A 159 7.25 11.70 -18.97
C ASP A 159 7.79 10.49 -19.80
N LEU A 160 6.96 9.48 -20.13
CA LEU A 160 7.36 8.24 -20.82
C LEU A 160 7.44 8.34 -22.36
N ASP A 161 7.33 9.54 -22.94
CA ASP A 161 7.24 9.78 -24.40
C ASP A 161 5.87 9.38 -24.99
N SER A 162 5.72 9.51 -26.29
CA SER A 162 4.49 9.47 -27.10
C SER A 162 3.58 8.24 -26.94
N ASP A 163 4.08 7.12 -26.39
CA ASP A 163 3.29 5.91 -26.12
C ASP A 163 2.75 5.83 -24.68
N TYR A 164 2.82 6.91 -23.90
CA TYR A 164 2.41 6.90 -22.48
C TYR A 164 0.98 6.42 -22.24
N ALA A 165 0.06 6.68 -23.18
CA ALA A 165 -1.34 6.24 -23.08
C ALA A 165 -1.49 4.71 -22.98
N ALA A 166 -0.49 3.95 -23.45
CA ALA A 166 -0.44 2.50 -23.28
C ALA A 166 -0.29 2.07 -21.81
N TYR A 167 0.16 2.96 -20.94
CA TYR A 167 0.42 2.74 -19.52
C TYR A 167 -0.64 3.36 -18.60
N ALA A 168 -1.74 3.89 -19.13
CA ALA A 168 -2.91 4.25 -18.32
C ALA A 168 -3.43 3.02 -17.52
N TYR A 169 -3.29 1.84 -18.11
CA TYR A 169 -3.49 0.55 -17.46
C TYR A 169 -2.19 -0.25 -17.44
N VAL A 170 -1.92 -0.87 -16.31
CA VAL A 170 -0.70 -1.65 -16.08
C VAL A 170 -1.02 -3.03 -15.49
N GLY A 171 -0.07 -3.94 -15.65
CA GLY A 171 -0.08 -5.23 -14.96
C GLY A 171 0.34 -5.04 -13.50
N SER A 172 1.45 -4.33 -13.27
CA SER A 172 1.95 -3.99 -11.93
C SER A 172 2.90 -2.80 -11.97
N ILE A 173 3.15 -2.23 -10.79
CA ILE A 173 4.19 -1.22 -10.54
C ILE A 173 5.10 -1.74 -9.43
N GLY A 174 6.40 -1.49 -9.56
CA GLY A 174 7.39 -1.66 -8.50
C GLY A 174 7.98 -0.31 -8.09
N ILE A 175 8.19 -0.08 -6.80
CA ILE A 175 8.97 1.05 -6.30
C ILE A 175 10.13 0.49 -5.48
N GLY A 176 11.35 0.84 -5.86
CA GLY A 176 12.58 0.37 -5.21
C GLY A 176 12.82 1.06 -3.85
N ALA A 177 11.92 0.83 -2.88
CA ALA A 177 11.90 1.47 -1.55
C ALA A 177 12.60 0.63 -0.48
#